data_AF-A0A831KPH9-F1
#
_entry.id   AF-A0A831KPH9-F1
#
_cell.length_a   1.000
_cell.length_b   1.000
_cell.length_c   1.000
_cell.angle_alpha   90.00
_cell.angle_beta   90.00
_cell.angle_gamma   90.00
#
_symmetry.space_group_name_H-M   'P 1'
#
loop_
_entity.id
_entity.type
_entity.pdbx_description
1 polymer ?
#
loop_
_entity_poly.entity_id
_entity_poly.type
_entity_poly.pdbx_seq_one_letter_code
_entity_poly.pdbx_strand_id
1 'polypeptide(L)' 'MGIYDLSFYDVIKRNAFCFKESPAWYEVDNGQSLTFSEYKQEVDRLASGLRDAGVEKGDRIAVLSKN' A
#
# COMPACT_ATOMS: atom_id res chain seq x y z
N MET A 1 18.38 0.38 2.09
CA MET A 1 17.83 0.15 3.45
C MET A 1 19.00 -0.04 4.38
N GLY A 2 19.24 0.93 5.26
CA GLY A 2 20.12 0.78 6.41
C GLY A 2 19.47 -0.07 7.50
N ILE A 3 20.26 -0.43 8.52
CA ILE A 3 19.89 -1.35 9.61
C ILE A 3 18.72 -0.81 10.45
N TYR A 4 18.45 0.50 10.38
CA TYR A 4 17.37 1.18 11.12
C TYR A 4 16.24 1.70 10.22
N ASP A 5 16.25 1.38 8.92
CA ASP A 5 15.21 1.83 8.00
C ASP A 5 13.98 0.92 8.11
N LEU A 6 13.02 1.31 8.94
CA LEU A 6 11.67 0.75 8.96
C LEU A 6 10.69 1.78 8.41
N SER A 7 10.16 1.53 7.21
CA SER A 7 9.10 2.34 6.61
C SER A 7 7.72 1.71 6.81
N PHE A 8 6.66 2.47 6.57
CA PHE A 8 5.30 1.91 6.51
C PHE A 8 5.17 0.82 5.43
N TYR A 9 5.90 0.93 4.32
CA TYR A 9 5.89 -0.09 3.29
C TYR A 9 6.51 -1.42 3.79
N ASP A 10 7.46 -1.37 4.73
CA ASP A 10 7.99 -2.58 5.37
C ASP A 10 6.95 -3.26 6.27
N VAL A 11 6.10 -2.47 6.95
CA VAL A 11 4.97 -3.01 7.72
C VAL A 11 3.95 -3.68 6.79
N ILE A 12 3.65 -3.07 5.64
CA ILE A 12 2.76 -3.65 4.63
C ILE A 12 3.31 -4.98 4.12
N LYS A 13 4.60 -5.03 3.74
CA LYS A 13 5.26 -6.28 3.33
C LYS A 13 5.22 -7.34 4.43
N ARG A 14 5.51 -6.97 5.68
CA ARG A 14 5.48 -7.90 6.82
C ARG A 14 4.09 -8.49 7.02
N ASN A 15 3.05 -7.66 7.01
CA ASN A 15 1.68 -8.13 7.23
C ASN A 15 1.18 -8.97 6.06
N ALA A 16 1.51 -8.59 4.83
CA ALA A 16 1.24 -9.41 3.65
C ALA A 16 1.94 -10.78 3.69
N PHE A 17 3.06 -10.91 4.41
CA PHE A 17 3.73 -12.20 4.60
C PHE A 17 3.13 -13.01 5.76
N CYS A 18 2.95 -12.38 6.93
CA CYS A 18 2.53 -13.04 8.16
C CYS A 18 1.02 -13.31 8.24
N PHE A 19 0.19 -12.47 7.62
CA PHE A 19 -1.28 -12.46 7.77
C PHE A 19 -1.99 -12.44 6.41
N LYS A 20 -1.44 -13.17 5.42
CA LYS A 20 -1.83 -13.15 3.99
C LYS A 20 -3.33 -13.00 3.72
N GLU A 21 -4.14 -13.89 4.32
CA GLU A 21 -5.57 -14.02 4.07
C GLU A 21 -6.42 -13.28 5.11
N SER A 22 -5.80 -12.67 6.12
CA SER A 22 -6.54 -11.89 7.11
C SER A 22 -7.03 -10.57 6.48
N PRO A 23 -8.24 -10.10 6.84
CA PRO A 23 -8.77 -8.85 6.33
C PRO A 23 -7.90 -7.67 6.79
N ALA A 24 -7.59 -6.78 5.85
CA ALA A 24 -6.77 -5.59 6.05
C ALA A 24 -7.56 -4.30 5.89
N TRP A 25 -8.50 -4.26 4.95
CA TRP A 25 -9.33 -3.10 4.68
C TRP A 25 -10.72 -3.53 4.24
N TYR A 26 -11.75 -3.03 4.92
CA TYR A 26 -13.15 -3.11 4.52
C TYR A 26 -13.59 -1.82 3.81
N GLU A 27 -14.03 -1.94 2.55
CA GLU A 27 -14.55 -0.87 1.71
C GLU A 27 -16.08 -0.78 1.92
N VAL A 28 -16.54 0.34 2.46
CA VAL A 28 -17.93 0.49 2.91
C VAL A 28 -18.89 0.64 1.72
N ASP A 29 -18.44 1.30 0.64
CA ASP A 29 -19.30 1.65 -0.49
C ASP A 29 -19.70 0.44 -1.36
N ASN A 30 -18.85 -0.60 -1.42
CA ASN A 30 -19.10 -1.80 -2.22
C ASN A 30 -19.19 -3.09 -1.38
N GLY A 31 -19.02 -2.99 -0.06
CA GLY A 31 -19.05 -4.11 0.89
C GLY A 31 -17.91 -5.12 0.70
N GLN A 32 -16.85 -4.75 -0.02
CA GLN A 32 -15.71 -5.62 -0.27
C GLN A 32 -14.67 -5.50 0.83
N SER A 33 -13.91 -6.56 1.04
CA SER A 33 -12.78 -6.58 1.97
C SER A 33 -11.54 -7.05 1.22
N LEU A 34 -10.45 -6.33 1.40
CA LEU A 34 -9.13 -6.72 0.92
C LEU A 34 -8.37 -7.41 2.03
N THR A 35 -7.75 -8.54 1.71
CA THR A 35 -6.77 -9.20 2.58
C THR A 35 -5.45 -8.42 2.60
N PHE A 36 -4.57 -8.70 3.56
CA PHE A 36 -3.24 -8.05 3.59
C PHE A 36 -2.42 -8.33 2.32
N SER A 37 -2.58 -9.51 1.71
CA SER A 37 -1.88 -9.86 0.48
C SER A 37 -2.39 -9.06 -0.73
N GLU A 38 -3.71 -8.88 -0.85
CA GLU A 38 -4.34 -8.10 -1.92
C GLU A 38 -4.06 -6.60 -1.75
N TYR A 39 -4.16 -6.09 -0.52
CA TYR A 39 -3.82 -4.71 -0.22
C TYR A 39 -2.39 -4.36 -0.66
N LYS A 40 -1.43 -5.24 -0.38
CA LYS A 40 -0.03 -5.07 -0.81
C LYS A 40 0.12 -5.07 -2.34
N GLN A 41 -0.68 -5.86 -3.06
CA GLN A 41 -0.68 -5.85 -4.53
C GLN A 41 -1.21 -4.52 -5.08
N GLU A 42 -2.29 -3.97 -4.52
CA GLU A 42 -2.83 -2.68 -4.95
C GLU A 42 -1.85 -1.53 -4.67
N VAL A 43 -1.18 -1.55 -3.51
CA VAL A 43 -0.10 -0.59 -3.20
C VAL A 43 1.04 -0.68 -4.21
N ASP A 44 1.50 -1.89 -4.54
CA ASP A 44 2.58 -2.10 -5.52
C ASP A 44 2.18 -1.61 -6.92
N ARG A 45 0.93 -1.88 -7.33
CA ARG A 45 0.38 -1.45 -8.62
C ARG A 45 0.35 0.07 -8.73
N LEU A 46 -0.16 0.75 -7.70
CA LEU A 46 -0.18 2.22 -7.66
C LEU A 46 1.24 2.81 -7.66
N ALA A 47 2.14 2.25 -6.83
CA ALA A 47 3.52 2.70 -6.75
C ALA A 47 4.27 2.54 -8.09
N SER A 48 4.03 1.44 -8.83
CA SER A 48 4.60 1.27 -10.17
C SER A 48 4.12 2.36 -11.12
N GLY A 49 2.81 2.65 -11.15
CA GLY A 49 2.26 3.70 -12.01
C GLY A 49 2.80 5.10 -11.69
N LEU A 50 2.99 5.42 -10.40
CA LEU A 50 3.59 6.69 -9.98
C LEU A 50 5.05 6.80 -10.41
N ARG A 51 5.83 5.72 -10.26
CA ARG A 51 7.22 5.69 -10.74
C ARG A 51 7.29 5.85 -12.25
N ASP A 52 6.41 5.18 -12.98
CA ASP A 52 6.35 5.27 -14.45
C ASP A 52 5.92 6.68 -14.92
N ALA A 53 5.16 7.41 -14.08
CA ALA A 53 4.82 8.82 -14.27
C ALA A 53 5.96 9.80 -13.87
N GLY A 54 7.10 9.30 -13.38
CA GLY A 54 8.27 10.10 -13.05
C GLY A 54 8.32 10.62 -11.61
N VAL A 55 7.52 10.07 -10.68
CA VAL A 55 7.57 10.45 -9.26
C VAL A 55 8.83 9.91 -8.60
N GLU A 56 9.56 10.77 -7.91
CA GLU A 56 10.79 10.43 -7.20
C GLU A 56 10.71 10.69 -5.70
N LYS A 57 11.73 10.22 -4.97
CA LYS A 57 11.83 10.42 -3.52
C LYS A 57 11.98 11.91 -3.21
N GLY A 58 11.02 12.45 -2.45
CA GLY A 58 10.99 13.87 -2.06
C GLY A 58 9.91 14.68 -2.80
N ASP A 59 9.30 14.09 -3.83
CA ASP A 59 8.13 14.65 -4.49
C ASP A 59 6.89 14.56 -3.60
N ARG A 60 5.94 15.47 -3.85
CA ARG A 60 4.68 15.55 -3.13
C ARG A 60 3.55 15.16 -4.08
N ILE A 61 2.66 14.29 -3.62
CA ILE A 61 1.49 13.82 -4.36
C ILE A 61 0.25 14.40 -3.67
N ALA A 62 -0.55 15.17 -4.42
CA ALA A 62 -1.83 15.65 -3.92
C ALA A 62 -2.91 14.57 -4.07
N VAL A 63 -3.68 14.31 -3.01
CA VAL A 63 -4.83 13.40 -3.03
C VAL A 63 -6.06 14.19 -2.63
N LEU A 64 -7.04 14.28 -3.53
CA LEU A 64 -8.34 14.88 -3.28
C LEU A 64 -9.39 13.77 -3.40
N SER A 65 -9.87 13.28 -2.26
CA SER A 65 -10.83 12.18 -2.19
C SER A 65 -11.79 12.36 -1.01
N LYS A 66 -12.91 11.64 -1.05
CA LYS A 66 -13.69 11.32 0.15
C LYS A 66 -12.98 10.21 0.94
N ASN A 67 -13.29 10.13 2.22
CA ASN A 67 -12.89 9.01 3.07
C ASN A 67 -13.83 7.83 2.88
#